data_AF-A0A3A5V3I7-F1
#
_entry.id   AF-A0A3A5V3I7-F1
#
_cell.length_a   1.000
_cell.length_b   1.000
_cell.length_c   1.000
_cell.angle_alpha   90.00
_cell.angle_beta   90.00
_cell.angle_gamma   90.00
#
_symmetry.space_group_name_H-M   'P 1'
#
loop_
_entity.id
_entity.type
_entity.pdbx_description
1 polymer ?
#
loop_
_entity_poly.entity_id
_entity_poly.type
_entity_poly.pdbx_seq_one_letter_code
_entity_poly.pdbx_strand_id
1 'polypeptide(L)'
;MVGVLLLLPTLASSYHGGIGGAQSHQGSTGQVDIDDVAKSGCLCHNEVADNAVQVILVDVPFAYVAGETYTLHLQLIGGPPATGTYTAGFSMRVSLGSLASDVAQNWEIDGALDEQTLTHTEASSANEDRAWVFDWTAPEADSGTVNFWIVG
;
A
#
# COMPACT_ATOMS: atom_id res chain seq x y z
N MET A 1 44.85 -5.53 17.85
CA MET A 1 43.56 -6.25 17.77
C MET A 1 42.60 -5.35 17.02
N VAL A 2 42.57 -5.48 15.68
CA VAL A 2 41.72 -4.66 14.81
C VAL A 2 40.36 -5.35 14.79
N GLY A 3 39.34 -4.71 15.38
CA GLY A 3 37.96 -5.18 15.33
C GLY A 3 37.43 -5.00 13.92
N VAL A 4 37.24 -6.09 13.19
CA VAL A 4 36.53 -6.10 11.91
C VAL A 4 35.05 -5.87 12.21
N LEU A 5 34.56 -4.67 11.91
CA LEU A 5 33.13 -4.37 11.92
C LEU A 5 32.48 -5.11 10.74
N LEU A 6 31.77 -6.19 11.05
CA LEU A 6 30.93 -6.91 10.09
C LEU A 6 29.78 -6.00 9.66
N LEU A 7 29.95 -5.31 8.53
CA LEU A 7 28.85 -4.74 7.77
C LEU A 7 28.11 -5.89 7.09
N LEU A 8 27.15 -6.48 7.81
CA LEU A 8 26.19 -7.39 7.21
C LEU A 8 25.36 -6.58 6.21
N PRO A 9 25.38 -6.90 4.90
CA PRO A 9 24.46 -6.27 3.97
C PRO A 9 23.06 -6.60 4.45
N THR A 10 22.28 -5.57 4.79
CA THR A 10 20.85 -5.73 5.06
C THR A 10 20.23 -6.29 3.78
N LEU A 11 19.86 -7.57 3.81
CA LEU A 11 19.11 -8.16 2.73
C LEU A 11 17.80 -7.38 2.62
N ALA A 12 17.62 -6.66 1.51
CA ALA A 12 16.37 -6.00 1.21
C ALA A 12 15.34 -7.09 0.88
N SER A 13 14.54 -7.49 1.87
CA SER A 13 13.38 -8.35 1.67
C SER A 13 12.16 -7.49 1.38
N SER A 14 11.33 -7.90 0.41
CA SER A 14 9.97 -7.34 0.24
C SER A 14 9.19 -7.48 1.55
N TYR A 15 8.54 -6.41 1.99
CA TYR A 15 7.72 -6.44 3.21
C TYR A 15 6.35 -7.06 2.90
N HIS A 16 6.34 -8.40 2.82
CA HIS A 16 5.17 -9.20 2.42
C HIS A 16 3.98 -9.08 3.38
N GLY A 17 4.22 -8.63 4.62
CA GLY A 17 3.21 -8.48 5.65
C GLY A 17 2.35 -7.21 5.54
N GLY A 18 2.49 -6.39 4.50
CA GLY A 18 1.77 -5.12 4.35
C GLY A 18 2.54 -3.90 4.87
N ILE A 19 2.31 -2.73 4.27
CA ILE A 19 3.04 -1.50 4.59
C ILE A 19 2.15 -0.26 4.46
N GLY A 20 2.36 0.73 5.33
CA GLY A 20 1.64 2.00 5.31
C GLY A 20 2.28 3.05 6.21
N GLY A 21 1.64 4.22 6.27
CA GLY A 21 2.04 5.32 7.17
C GLY A 21 3.45 5.86 6.89
N ALA A 22 4.04 6.49 7.90
CA ALA A 22 5.38 7.05 7.81
C ALA A 22 6.44 5.94 7.82
N GLN A 23 7.44 6.05 6.96
CA GLN A 23 8.54 5.09 6.86
C GLN A 23 9.87 5.82 6.65
N SER A 24 10.94 5.22 7.12
CA SER A 24 12.31 5.66 6.84
C SER A 24 13.04 4.56 6.08
N HIS A 25 13.73 4.91 5.01
CA HIS A 25 14.61 3.98 4.31
C HIS A 25 15.96 4.61 3.98
N GLN A 26 16.96 3.76 3.78
CA GLN A 26 18.24 4.18 3.24
C GLN A 26 18.14 4.25 1.73
N GLY A 27 18.17 5.46 1.19
CA GLY A 27 18.20 5.72 -0.23
C GLY A 27 19.60 5.84 -0.81
N SER A 28 19.67 6.03 -2.14
CA SER A 28 20.88 6.18 -2.94
C SER A 28 21.66 7.45 -2.59
N THR A 29 20.99 8.49 -2.10
CA THR A 29 21.60 9.77 -1.71
C THR A 29 21.65 10.00 -0.20
N GLY A 30 21.16 9.08 0.62
CA GLY A 30 21.05 9.25 2.06
C GLY A 30 19.77 8.65 2.64
N GLN A 31 19.55 8.84 3.94
CA GLN A 31 18.29 8.49 4.56
C GLN A 31 17.15 9.32 3.95
N VAL A 32 16.05 8.66 3.61
CA VAL A 32 14.84 9.26 3.08
C VAL A 32 13.70 8.91 4.04
N ASP A 33 13.06 9.95 4.56
CA ASP A 33 11.89 9.82 5.42
C ASP A 33 10.66 10.21 4.60
N ILE A 34 9.64 9.35 4.61
CA ILE A 34 8.34 9.59 3.98
C ILE A 34 7.24 9.60 5.03
N ASP A 35 6.31 10.53 4.90
CA ASP A 35 5.20 10.68 5.86
C ASP A 35 4.07 9.68 5.64
N ASP A 36 3.91 9.21 4.39
CA ASP A 36 2.84 8.28 4.02
C ASP A 36 3.24 7.50 2.76
N VAL A 37 3.41 6.18 2.92
CA VAL A 37 3.73 5.26 1.81
C VAL A 37 2.69 5.34 0.70
N ALA A 38 1.40 5.45 1.02
CA ALA A 38 0.33 5.51 0.03
C ALA A 38 0.43 6.74 -0.89
N LYS A 39 1.12 7.80 -0.45
CA LYS A 39 1.30 9.05 -1.20
C LYS A 39 2.69 9.20 -1.80
N SER A 40 3.69 8.54 -1.20
CA SER A 40 5.10 8.72 -1.54
C SER A 40 5.69 7.55 -2.32
N GLY A 41 5.02 6.40 -2.31
CA GLY A 41 5.49 5.18 -2.96
C GLY A 41 6.21 4.21 -2.02
N CYS A 42 6.37 2.98 -2.48
CA CYS A 42 7.10 1.92 -1.80
C CYS A 42 8.62 2.06 -2.01
N LEU A 43 9.20 3.20 -1.61
CA LEU A 43 10.56 3.61 -2.01
C LEU A 43 11.70 2.73 -1.45
N CYS A 44 11.40 1.79 -0.55
CA CYS A 44 12.39 0.91 0.07
C CYS A 44 13.11 -0.05 -0.90
N HIS A 45 12.58 -0.29 -2.12
CA HIS A 45 13.13 -1.24 -3.08
C HIS A 45 13.49 -0.62 -4.44
N ASN A 46 12.82 0.48 -4.80
CA ASN A 46 13.16 1.29 -5.95
C ASN A 46 12.69 2.72 -5.69
N GLU A 47 13.63 3.66 -5.76
CA GLU A 47 13.33 5.08 -5.58
C GLU A 47 12.61 5.69 -6.78
N VAL A 48 12.66 4.98 -7.91
CA VAL A 48 12.08 5.42 -9.18
C VAL A 48 10.92 4.51 -9.52
N ALA A 49 9.74 5.11 -9.67
CA ALA A 49 8.57 4.39 -10.16
C ALA A 49 8.85 3.78 -11.55
N ASP A 50 8.42 2.53 -11.75
CA ASP A 50 8.52 1.84 -13.02
C ASP A 50 7.19 1.91 -13.77
N ASN A 51 7.20 2.46 -14.98
CA ASN A 51 6.03 2.53 -15.84
C ASN A 51 5.58 1.16 -16.39
N ALA A 52 6.32 0.09 -16.09
CA ALA A 52 5.89 -1.29 -16.34
C ALA A 52 4.79 -1.77 -15.38
N VAL A 53 4.48 -1.02 -14.31
CA VAL A 53 3.37 -1.31 -13.39
C VAL A 53 2.21 -0.35 -13.63
N GLN A 54 1.01 -0.89 -13.76
CA GLN A 54 -0.24 -0.13 -13.84
C GLN A 54 -1.11 -0.44 -12.62
N VAL A 55 -1.56 0.60 -11.94
CA VAL A 55 -2.53 0.54 -10.85
C VAL A 55 -3.92 0.81 -11.42
N ILE A 56 -4.84 -0.12 -11.25
CA ILE A 56 -6.24 0.01 -11.71
C ILE A 56 -7.16 -0.13 -10.51
N LEU A 57 -8.00 0.88 -10.30
CA LEU A 57 -9.13 0.82 -9.37
C LEU A 57 -10.42 0.92 -10.17
N VAL A 58 -11.29 -0.08 -10.06
CA VAL A 58 -12.60 -0.10 -10.73
C VAL A 58 -13.76 -0.05 -9.74
N ASP A 59 -14.94 0.22 -10.27
CA ASP A 59 -16.20 0.38 -9.55
C ASP A 59 -16.24 1.57 -8.58
N VAL A 60 -15.29 2.51 -8.72
CA VAL A 60 -15.31 3.80 -8.02
C VAL A 60 -16.56 4.57 -8.42
N PRO A 61 -17.43 4.94 -7.46
CA PRO A 61 -18.64 5.67 -7.80
C PRO A 61 -18.30 7.09 -8.28
N PHE A 62 -19.03 7.56 -9.30
CA PHE A 62 -18.88 8.95 -9.78
C PHE A 62 -19.24 9.98 -8.70
N ALA A 63 -20.22 9.67 -7.87
CA ALA A 63 -20.62 10.41 -6.68
C ALA A 63 -21.13 9.41 -5.63
N TYR A 64 -21.00 9.76 -4.35
CA TYR A 64 -21.36 8.87 -3.25
C TYR A 64 -22.59 9.35 -2.48
N VAL A 65 -23.30 8.41 -1.88
CA VAL A 65 -24.33 8.65 -0.87
C VAL A 65 -23.67 8.53 0.50
N ALA A 66 -23.98 9.47 1.40
CA ALA A 66 -23.39 9.48 2.74
C ALA A 66 -23.67 8.17 3.49
N GLY A 67 -22.62 7.57 4.06
CA GLY A 67 -22.69 6.31 4.79
C GLY A 67 -22.92 5.05 3.95
N GLU A 68 -23.07 5.17 2.62
CA GLU A 68 -23.21 4.01 1.73
C GLU A 68 -21.86 3.29 1.56
N THR A 69 -21.90 1.96 1.54
CA THR A 69 -20.73 1.12 1.29
C THR A 69 -20.65 0.70 -0.17
N TYR A 70 -19.48 0.89 -0.78
CA TYR A 70 -19.19 0.51 -2.16
C TYR A 70 -18.09 -0.55 -2.18
N THR A 71 -18.35 -1.67 -2.84
CA THR A 71 -17.33 -2.70 -3.12
C THR A 71 -16.51 -2.27 -4.34
N LEU A 72 -15.20 -2.17 -4.15
CA LEU A 72 -14.23 -1.74 -5.16
C LEU A 72 -13.22 -2.86 -5.44
N HIS A 73 -12.62 -2.83 -6.63
CA HIS A 73 -11.60 -3.79 -7.03
C HIS A 73 -10.31 -3.08 -7.44
N LEU A 74 -9.22 -3.43 -6.76
CA LEU A 74 -7.86 -2.98 -7.07
C LEU A 74 -7.12 -4.10 -7.83
N GLN A 75 -6.43 -3.75 -8.91
CA GLN A 75 -5.53 -4.66 -9.61
C GLN A 75 -4.22 -3.96 -9.98
N LEU A 76 -3.10 -4.67 -9.80
CA LEU A 76 -1.78 -4.25 -10.27
C LEU A 76 -1.37 -5.10 -11.47
N ILE A 77 -1.13 -4.46 -12.61
CA ILE A 77 -0.75 -5.14 -13.86
C ILE A 77 0.71 -4.84 -14.19
N GLY A 78 1.47 -5.89 -14.55
CA GLY A 78 2.84 -5.77 -15.00
C GLY A 78 3.87 -5.87 -13.87
N GLY A 79 4.97 -5.13 -13.98
CA GLY A 79 6.13 -5.23 -13.09
C GLY A 79 7.01 -6.47 -13.31
N PRO A 80 8.00 -6.71 -12.42
CA PRO A 80 8.90 -7.85 -12.52
C PRO A 80 8.15 -9.19 -12.49
N PRO A 81 8.69 -10.24 -13.14
CA PRO A 81 8.13 -11.58 -13.08
C PRO A 81 7.86 -12.04 -11.64
N ALA A 82 6.66 -12.58 -11.42
CA ALA A 82 6.17 -13.13 -10.16
C ALA A 82 6.83 -14.47 -9.80
N THR A 83 8.16 -14.54 -9.72
CA THR A 83 8.89 -15.84 -9.61
C THR A 83 9.15 -16.29 -8.17
N GLY A 84 8.70 -15.54 -7.17
CA GLY A 84 8.87 -15.85 -5.74
C GLY A 84 7.54 -16.10 -5.02
N THR A 85 7.60 -16.41 -3.71
CA THR A 85 6.40 -16.64 -2.89
C THR A 85 5.51 -15.40 -2.79
N TYR A 86 6.12 -14.22 -2.76
CA TYR A 86 5.42 -12.94 -2.69
C TYR A 86 5.66 -12.20 -4.00
N THR A 87 4.57 -11.92 -4.70
CA THR A 87 4.61 -11.49 -6.09
C THR A 87 4.08 -10.08 -6.28
N ALA A 88 3.41 -9.52 -5.27
CA ALA A 88 2.83 -8.19 -5.33
C ALA A 88 2.65 -7.57 -3.94
N GLY A 89 2.36 -6.28 -3.92
CA GLY A 89 1.93 -5.57 -2.73
C GLY A 89 1.40 -4.19 -3.10
N PHE A 90 0.60 -3.61 -2.24
CA PHE A 90 0.13 -2.23 -2.38
C PHE A 90 0.08 -1.54 -1.02
N SER A 91 0.04 -0.21 -1.06
CA SER A 91 -0.37 0.64 0.06
C SER A 91 -1.35 1.67 -0.46
N MET A 92 -2.44 1.91 0.27
CA MET A 92 -3.41 2.93 -0.11
C MET A 92 -3.93 3.71 1.09
N ARG A 93 -4.43 4.91 0.80
CA ARG A 93 -5.17 5.77 1.71
C ARG A 93 -6.36 6.38 1.01
N VAL A 94 -7.45 6.53 1.75
CA VAL A 94 -8.58 7.40 1.38
C VAL A 94 -8.60 8.65 2.26
N SER A 95 -9.00 9.80 1.73
CA SER A 95 -9.05 11.04 2.52
C SER A 95 -10.20 11.08 3.53
N LEU A 96 -11.31 10.40 3.22
CA LEU A 96 -12.56 10.42 3.97
C LEU A 96 -13.29 9.07 3.84
N GLY A 97 -14.10 8.73 4.83
CA GLY A 97 -14.72 7.40 4.92
C GLY A 97 -13.76 6.36 5.48
N SER A 98 -14.15 5.09 5.41
CA SER A 98 -13.39 3.95 5.94
C SER A 98 -13.25 2.84 4.91
N LEU A 99 -12.15 2.11 4.98
CA LEU A 99 -11.78 0.98 4.13
C LEU A 99 -11.84 -0.30 4.96
N ALA A 100 -12.36 -1.38 4.37
CA ALA A 100 -12.39 -2.71 4.99
C ALA A 100 -12.19 -3.79 3.93
N SER A 101 -11.59 -4.93 4.29
CA SER A 101 -11.42 -6.07 3.39
C SER A 101 -11.19 -7.35 4.18
N ASP A 102 -11.62 -8.48 3.63
CA ASP A 102 -11.31 -9.82 4.15
C ASP A 102 -9.95 -10.36 3.66
N VAL A 103 -9.37 -9.73 2.62
CA VAL A 103 -8.13 -10.19 1.95
C VAL A 103 -7.00 -9.16 2.02
N ALA A 104 -7.27 -8.01 2.60
CA ALA A 104 -6.32 -6.94 2.90
C ALA A 104 -6.50 -6.50 4.35
N GLN A 105 -5.65 -5.58 4.82
CA GLN A 105 -5.68 -5.12 6.21
C GLN A 105 -5.45 -3.61 6.29
N ASN A 106 -6.09 -2.96 7.26
CA ASN A 106 -5.78 -1.57 7.59
C ASN A 106 -4.39 -1.48 8.21
N TRP A 107 -3.69 -0.37 7.98
CA TRP A 107 -2.38 -0.14 8.60
C TRP A 107 -2.56 0.23 10.07
N GLU A 108 -1.70 -0.31 10.93
CA GLU A 108 -1.69 0.02 12.35
C GLU A 108 -0.71 1.18 12.62
N ILE A 109 -1.19 2.20 13.31
CA ILE A 109 -0.38 3.34 13.77
C ILE A 109 -0.54 3.42 15.29
N ASP A 110 0.56 3.32 16.01
CA ASP A 110 0.61 3.42 17.47
C ASP A 110 -0.36 2.46 18.19
N GLY A 111 -0.54 1.23 17.68
CA GLY A 111 -1.43 0.23 18.28
C GLY A 111 -2.90 0.35 17.89
N ALA A 112 -3.25 1.26 16.97
CA ALA A 112 -4.61 1.45 16.48
C ALA A 112 -4.69 1.30 14.97
N LEU A 113 -5.72 0.61 14.48
CA LEU A 113 -5.99 0.49 13.05
C LEU A 113 -6.45 1.85 12.50
N ASP A 114 -5.77 2.33 11.46
CA ASP A 114 -6.21 3.49 10.68
C ASP A 114 -7.18 3.01 9.59
N GLU A 115 -8.47 3.13 9.85
CA GLU A 115 -9.55 2.73 8.94
C GLU A 115 -9.50 3.46 7.58
N GLN A 116 -8.72 4.54 7.44
CA GLN A 116 -8.55 5.24 6.17
C GLN A 116 -7.43 4.66 5.31
N THR A 117 -6.77 3.61 5.76
CA THR A 117 -5.65 2.96 5.06
C THR A 117 -5.99 1.52 4.72
N LEU A 118 -5.37 0.98 3.67
CA LEU A 118 -5.42 -0.44 3.37
C LEU A 118 -4.11 -0.88 2.75
N THR A 119 -3.65 -2.08 3.08
CA THR A 119 -2.47 -2.70 2.50
C THR A 119 -2.70 -4.20 2.33
N HIS A 120 -1.94 -4.81 1.44
CA HIS A 120 -1.87 -6.26 1.29
C HIS A 120 -1.50 -6.98 2.59
N THR A 121 -1.77 -8.29 2.64
CA THR A 121 -1.33 -9.22 3.68
C THR A 121 -0.27 -10.16 3.11
N GLU A 122 0.36 -10.97 3.97
CA GLU A 122 1.25 -12.05 3.51
C GLU A 122 0.52 -13.04 2.59
N ALA A 123 -0.73 -13.36 2.91
CA ALA A 123 -1.52 -14.27 2.09
C ALA A 123 -1.90 -13.65 0.73
N SER A 124 -2.31 -12.38 0.70
CA SER A 124 -2.75 -11.76 -0.55
C SER A 124 -1.60 -11.25 -1.43
N SER A 125 -0.41 -11.00 -0.88
CA SER A 125 0.81 -10.77 -1.68
C SER A 125 1.33 -12.01 -2.40
N ALA A 126 0.94 -13.20 -1.95
CA ALA A 126 1.28 -14.46 -2.62
C ALA A 126 0.39 -14.77 -3.84
N ASN A 127 -0.67 -14.00 -4.06
CA ASN A 127 -1.56 -14.20 -5.19
C ASN A 127 -0.96 -13.61 -6.49
N GLU A 128 -0.80 -14.45 -7.51
CA GLU A 128 -0.25 -14.06 -8.82
C GLU A 128 -1.18 -13.15 -9.63
N ASP A 129 -2.48 -13.11 -9.33
CA ASP A 129 -3.45 -12.22 -9.98
C ASP A 129 -3.26 -10.75 -9.58
N ARG A 130 -2.55 -10.49 -8.47
CA ARG A 130 -2.27 -9.16 -7.91
C ARG A 130 -3.52 -8.28 -7.81
N ALA A 131 -4.58 -8.87 -7.27
CA ALA A 131 -5.90 -8.28 -7.22
C ALA A 131 -6.48 -8.35 -5.81
N TRP A 132 -7.18 -7.29 -5.40
CA TRP A 132 -7.82 -7.16 -4.10
C TRP A 132 -9.23 -6.61 -4.26
N VAL A 133 -10.15 -7.21 -3.51
CA VAL A 133 -11.51 -6.68 -3.32
C VAL A 133 -11.59 -6.07 -1.93
N PHE A 134 -12.20 -4.90 -1.84
CA PHE A 134 -12.37 -4.20 -0.59
C PHE A 134 -13.60 -3.31 -0.64
N ASP A 135 -14.09 -2.95 0.54
CA ASP A 135 -15.22 -2.06 0.71
C ASP A 135 -14.73 -0.68 1.14
N TRP A 136 -15.33 0.35 0.56
CA TRP A 136 -15.20 1.72 1.02
C TRP A 136 -16.57 2.21 1.50
N THR A 137 -16.66 2.58 2.78
CA THR A 137 -17.84 3.22 3.34
C THR A 137 -17.68 4.73 3.26
N ALA A 138 -18.59 5.38 2.54
CA ALA A 138 -18.55 6.81 2.30
C ALA A 138 -18.71 7.62 3.60
N PRO A 139 -18.09 8.81 3.70
CA PRO A 139 -18.21 9.66 4.88
C PRO A 139 -19.63 10.22 5.05
N GLU A 140 -19.83 10.94 6.16
CA GLU A 140 -21.07 11.67 6.44
C GLU A 140 -21.43 12.70 5.35
N ALA A 141 -22.70 13.13 5.36
CA ALA A 141 -23.18 14.14 4.44
C ALA A 141 -22.35 15.43 4.53
N ASP A 142 -22.25 16.15 3.41
CA ASP A 142 -21.52 17.42 3.30
C ASP A 142 -19.99 17.35 3.58
N SER A 143 -19.39 16.15 3.57
CA SER A 143 -17.95 15.95 3.79
C SER A 143 -17.05 16.40 2.62
N GLY A 144 -17.62 16.61 1.42
CA GLY A 144 -16.90 17.14 0.26
C GLY A 144 -16.26 16.09 -0.65
N THR A 145 -15.07 16.37 -1.20
CA THR A 145 -14.41 15.49 -2.17
C THR A 145 -13.56 14.44 -1.47
N VAL A 146 -13.65 13.19 -1.95
CA VAL A 146 -12.84 12.06 -1.50
C VAL A 146 -11.69 11.85 -2.49
N ASN A 147 -10.47 11.70 -1.98
CA ASN A 147 -9.30 11.33 -2.76
C ASN A 147 -8.82 9.95 -2.33
N PHE A 148 -8.47 9.12 -3.31
CA PHE A 148 -7.79 7.84 -3.11
C PHE A 148 -6.35 7.98 -3.59
N TRP A 149 -5.40 7.58 -2.75
CA TRP A 149 -3.99 7.45 -3.11
C TRP A 149 -3.62 5.98 -3.03
N ILE A 150 -3.02 5.45 -4.10
CA ILE A 150 -2.66 4.04 -4.21
C ILE A 150 -1.29 3.93 -4.86
N VAL A 151 -0.44 3.10 -4.27
CA VAL A 151 0.87 2.71 -4.82
C VAL A 151 1.01 1.19 -4.74
N GLY A 152 1.76 0.60 -5.67
CA GLY A 152 2.00 -0.84 -5.74
C GLY A 152 3.13 -1.17 -6.70
#